data_AF-K7FQQ9-F1
#
_entry.id   AF-K7FQQ9-F1
#
_cell.length_a   1.000
_cell.length_b   1.000
_cell.length_c   1.000
_cell.angle_alpha   90.00
_cell.angle_beta   90.00
_cell.angle_gamma   90.00
#
_symmetry.space_group_name_H-M   'P 1'
#
loop_
_entity.id
_entity.type
_entity.pdbx_description
1 polymer ?
#
loop_
_entity_poly.entity_id
_entity_poly.type
_entity_poly.pdbx_seq_one_letter_code
_entity_poly.pdbx_strand_id
1 'polypeptide(L)'
;MGPLQLQQLVIVGLLKEPVFHVAKCTAEALRLNFPTKIAEPVVLPLLEFAWHEYLQEKKKELKGETWEYPSNVMCFIDGQLLGSEKELLKWAYDKWNYQDFKPVALYQAITEDFCTKHMQNSKHVFVYMDIAVQEQPIGTLLFELYSDMCPKTCENFRSLCTGEAGTSCSGLKLTYKESIFHRLVKNGWIQGGGGFEMSSVNLV
;
A
#
# COMPACT_ATOMS: atom_id res chain seq x y z
N MET A 1 35.78 13.23 -22.80
CA MET A 1 34.97 13.27 -21.57
C MET A 1 33.66 12.58 -21.90
N GLY A 2 33.42 11.37 -21.37
CA GLY A 2 32.14 10.68 -21.58
C GLY A 2 30.99 11.47 -20.94
N PRO A 3 29.74 11.30 -21.38
CA PRO A 3 28.61 11.98 -20.77
C PRO A 3 28.56 11.65 -19.28
N LEU A 4 28.34 12.66 -18.44
CA LEU A 4 28.09 12.48 -17.01
C LEU A 4 26.78 11.69 -16.87
N GLN A 5 26.88 10.39 -16.65
CA GLN A 5 25.73 9.55 -16.39
C GLN A 5 25.21 9.90 -14.99
N LEU A 6 24.00 10.45 -14.94
CA LEU A 6 23.30 10.70 -13.68
C LEU A 6 22.96 9.35 -13.03
N GLN A 7 23.17 9.23 -11.73
CA GLN A 7 22.75 8.04 -10.99
C GLN A 7 21.24 8.03 -10.84
N GLN A 8 20.63 6.89 -11.16
CA GLN A 8 19.20 6.67 -11.03
C GLN A 8 18.90 6.02 -9.68
N LEU A 9 18.09 6.70 -8.87
CA LEU A 9 17.49 6.13 -7.67
C LEU A 9 16.08 5.64 -7.98
N VAL A 10 15.77 4.41 -7.58
CA VAL A 10 14.40 3.86 -7.65
C VAL A 10 13.99 3.41 -6.26
N ILE A 11 12.87 3.94 -5.77
CA ILE A 11 12.31 3.64 -4.46
C ILE A 11 10.95 2.99 -4.67
N VAL A 12 10.80 1.74 -4.25
CA VAL A 12 9.54 1.00 -4.32
C VAL A 12 9.17 0.55 -2.93
N GLY A 13 7.94 0.82 -2.46
CA GLY A 13 7.57 0.39 -1.11
C GLY A 13 6.12 0.67 -0.76
N LEU A 14 5.74 0.21 0.43
CA LEU A 14 4.40 0.41 0.97
C LEU A 14 4.16 1.88 1.30
N LEU A 15 3.15 2.47 0.66
CA LEU A 15 2.87 3.90 0.79
C LEU A 15 2.40 4.31 2.19
N LYS A 16 1.89 3.38 2.99
CA LYS A 16 1.44 3.60 4.38
C LYS A 16 2.55 3.41 5.41
N GLU A 17 3.76 3.08 4.97
CA GLU A 17 4.86 2.76 5.86
C GLU A 17 5.84 3.94 5.97
N PRO A 18 6.17 4.42 7.19
CA PRO A 18 7.10 5.54 7.35
C PRO A 18 8.48 5.31 6.71
N VAL A 19 8.95 4.05 6.69
CA VAL A 19 10.24 3.69 6.07
C VAL A 19 10.30 3.99 4.57
N PHE A 20 9.16 3.86 3.87
CA PHE A 20 9.08 4.25 2.46
C PHE A 20 9.27 5.76 2.29
N HIS A 21 8.66 6.57 3.17
CA HIS A 21 8.78 8.02 3.14
C HIS A 21 10.17 8.52 3.53
N VAL A 22 10.86 7.82 4.44
CA VAL A 22 12.29 8.05 4.72
C VAL A 22 13.11 7.89 3.45
N ALA A 23 12.94 6.77 2.76
CA ALA A 23 13.69 6.47 1.53
C ALA A 23 13.36 7.47 0.40
N LYS A 24 12.08 7.77 0.19
CA LYS A 24 11.60 8.76 -0.77
C LYS A 24 12.20 10.15 -0.50
N CYS A 25 12.05 10.67 0.72
CA CYS A 25 12.58 11.99 1.06
C CYS A 25 14.11 12.04 0.97
N THR A 26 14.80 10.94 1.28
CA THR A 26 16.26 10.84 1.10
C THR A 26 16.64 10.95 -0.37
N ALA A 27 15.97 10.22 -1.26
CA ALA A 27 16.24 10.29 -2.70
C ALA A 27 15.93 11.68 -3.28
N GLU A 28 14.82 12.30 -2.88
CA GLU A 28 14.43 13.66 -3.28
C GLU A 28 15.45 14.71 -2.78
N ALA A 29 15.91 14.58 -1.53
CA ALA A 29 16.92 15.48 -0.97
C ALA A 29 18.28 15.35 -1.68
N LEU A 30 18.70 14.13 -2.03
CA LEU A 30 19.91 13.91 -2.82
C LEU A 30 19.81 14.53 -4.21
N ARG A 31 18.66 14.41 -4.87
CA ARG A 31 18.38 15.08 -6.14
C ARG A 31 18.50 16.59 -6.03
N LEU A 32 17.90 17.17 -4.99
CA LEU A 32 17.92 18.62 -4.75
C LEU A 32 19.34 19.15 -4.48
N ASN A 33 20.12 18.42 -3.69
CA ASN A 33 21.47 18.81 -3.31
C ASN A 33 22.50 18.56 -4.43
N PHE A 34 22.27 17.55 -5.28
CA PHE A 34 23.21 17.13 -6.33
C PHE A 34 22.55 16.96 -7.70
N PRO A 35 21.95 18.02 -8.28
CA PRO A 35 21.14 17.93 -9.50
C PRO A 35 21.91 17.58 -10.78
N THR A 36 23.24 17.68 -10.75
CA THR A 36 24.12 17.28 -11.88
C THR A 36 24.68 15.86 -11.73
N LYS A 37 24.35 15.16 -10.64
CA LYS A 37 24.85 13.82 -10.33
C LYS A 37 23.74 12.80 -10.09
N ILE A 38 22.62 13.23 -9.53
CA ILE A 38 21.46 12.39 -9.23
C ILE A 38 20.36 12.72 -10.22
N ALA A 39 19.82 11.71 -10.91
CA ALA A 39 18.65 11.84 -11.77
C ALA A 39 17.39 12.04 -10.93
N GLU A 40 16.30 12.44 -11.57
CA GLU A 40 15.00 12.47 -10.89
C GLU A 40 14.67 11.08 -10.33
N PRO A 41 14.43 10.93 -9.01
CA PRO A 41 14.14 9.64 -8.42
C PRO A 41 12.84 9.06 -8.98
N VAL A 42 12.85 7.76 -9.28
CA VAL A 42 11.63 7.03 -9.60
C VAL A 42 11.03 6.51 -8.30
N VAL A 43 9.88 7.04 -7.91
CA VAL A 43 9.19 6.67 -6.68
C VAL A 43 7.91 5.91 -7.03
N LEU A 44 7.83 4.65 -6.61
CA LEU A 44 6.71 3.77 -6.85
C LEU A 44 6.03 3.41 -5.51
N PRO A 45 5.04 4.20 -5.08
CA PRO A 45 4.22 3.89 -3.91
C PRO A 45 3.27 2.72 -4.25
N LEU A 46 3.27 1.69 -3.41
CA LEU A 46 2.41 0.51 -3.58
C LEU A 46 1.51 0.31 -2.35
N LEU A 47 0.32 -0.22 -2.60
CA LEU A 47 -0.55 -0.78 -1.55
C LEU A 47 -0.11 -2.22 -1.23
N GLU A 48 -0.60 -2.76 -0.12
CA GLU A 48 -0.23 -4.04 0.46
C GLU A 48 -0.29 -5.20 -0.56
N PHE A 49 -1.35 -5.25 -1.36
CA PHE A 49 -1.52 -6.28 -2.39
C PHE A 49 -0.52 -6.12 -3.55
N ALA A 50 -0.40 -4.91 -4.10
CA ALA A 50 0.53 -4.63 -5.20
C ALA A 50 2.00 -4.81 -4.78
N TRP A 51 2.33 -4.51 -3.53
CA TRP A 51 3.64 -4.79 -2.93
C TRP A 51 3.92 -6.29 -2.87
N HIS A 52 2.93 -7.09 -2.47
CA HIS A 52 3.06 -8.54 -2.45
C HIS A 52 3.33 -9.08 -3.87
N GLU A 53 2.56 -8.66 -4.87
CA GLU A 53 2.78 -9.06 -6.27
C GLU A 53 4.17 -8.64 -6.77
N TYR A 54 4.56 -7.39 -6.49
CA TYR A 54 5.88 -6.87 -6.82
C TYR A 54 7.01 -7.73 -6.23
N LEU A 55 6.91 -8.12 -4.96
CA LEU A 55 7.90 -9.00 -4.33
C LEU A 55 7.97 -10.38 -5.00
N GLN A 56 6.83 -10.96 -5.38
CA GLN A 56 6.81 -12.25 -6.09
C GLN A 56 7.47 -12.16 -7.46
N GLU A 57 7.27 -11.07 -8.19
CA GLU A 57 7.95 -10.82 -9.46
C GLU A 57 9.45 -10.61 -9.27
N LYS A 58 9.86 -9.77 -8.32
CA LYS A 58 11.28 -9.53 -8.01
C LYS A 58 12.01 -10.79 -7.55
N LYS A 59 11.32 -11.68 -6.83
CA LYS A 59 11.89 -13.00 -6.46
C LYS A 59 12.24 -13.85 -7.69
N LYS A 60 11.41 -13.82 -8.74
CA LYS A 60 11.70 -14.54 -10.00
C LYS A 60 12.87 -13.92 -10.76
N GLU A 61 12.94 -12.59 -10.81
CA GLU A 61 14.03 -11.86 -11.48
C GLU A 61 15.39 -12.11 -10.82
N LEU A 62 15.44 -12.09 -9.48
CA LEU A 62 16.68 -12.19 -8.71
C LEU A 62 17.15 -13.64 -8.43
N LYS A 63 16.42 -14.65 -8.92
CA LYS A 63 16.79 -16.09 -8.91
C LYS A 63 17.24 -16.67 -7.55
N GLY A 64 16.68 -16.20 -6.43
CA GLY A 64 17.06 -16.67 -5.09
C GLY A 64 16.17 -17.80 -4.55
N GLU A 65 16.77 -18.91 -4.10
CA GLU A 65 16.11 -19.94 -3.30
C GLU A 65 15.72 -19.35 -1.93
N THR A 66 14.43 -19.05 -1.75
CA THR A 66 13.84 -18.49 -0.52
C THR A 66 14.26 -17.05 -0.18
N TRP A 67 13.98 -16.11 -1.09
CA TRP A 67 14.03 -14.67 -0.80
C TRP A 67 12.79 -14.24 0.01
N GLU A 68 12.94 -14.08 1.33
CA GLU A 68 12.04 -13.26 2.16
C GLU A 68 12.69 -11.90 2.33
N TYR A 69 12.01 -10.85 1.87
CA TYR A 69 12.51 -9.48 2.02
C TYR A 69 11.91 -8.85 3.28
N PRO A 70 12.72 -8.49 4.29
CA PRO A 70 12.22 -8.15 5.62
C PRO A 70 11.74 -6.70 5.78
N SER A 71 11.91 -5.85 4.76
CA SER A 71 11.52 -4.44 4.81
C SER A 71 10.33 -4.15 3.90
N ASN A 72 9.63 -3.06 4.21
CA ASN A 72 8.48 -2.54 3.47
C ASN A 72 8.89 -1.58 2.33
N VAL A 73 10.20 -1.41 2.10
CA VAL A 73 10.75 -0.58 1.03
C VAL A 73 12.00 -1.22 0.43
N MET A 74 12.10 -1.20 -0.90
CA MET A 74 13.27 -1.59 -1.69
C MET A 74 13.82 -0.36 -2.42
N CYS A 75 15.09 -0.10 -2.20
CA CYS A 75 15.84 0.97 -2.85
C CYS A 75 16.80 0.36 -3.87
N PHE A 76 16.88 0.96 -5.05
CA PHE A 76 17.80 0.57 -6.11
C PHE A 76 18.64 1.75 -6.57
N ILE A 77 19.87 1.45 -6.97
CA ILE A 77 20.79 2.40 -7.60
C ILE A 77 21.21 1.83 -8.94
N ASP A 78 20.96 2.57 -10.01
CA ASP A 78 21.36 2.18 -11.37
C ASP A 78 20.89 0.76 -11.74
N GLY A 79 19.70 0.38 -11.25
CA GLY A 79 19.07 -0.92 -11.47
C GLY A 79 19.52 -2.04 -10.52
N GLN A 80 20.50 -1.81 -9.64
CA GLN A 80 20.96 -2.79 -8.65
C GLN A 80 20.28 -2.57 -7.31
N LEU A 81 19.85 -3.67 -6.67
CA LEU A 81 19.25 -3.62 -5.33
C LEU A 81 20.28 -3.14 -4.31
N LEU A 82 19.98 -2.02 -3.65
CA LEU A 82 20.78 -1.49 -2.55
C LEU A 82 20.34 -2.09 -1.21
N GLY A 83 19.04 -2.15 -0.96
CA GLY A 83 18.48 -2.57 0.32
C GLY A 83 17.29 -1.71 0.75
N SER A 84 17.10 -1.60 2.07
CA SER A 84 16.02 -0.84 2.70
C SER A 84 16.36 0.65 2.83
N GLU A 85 15.55 1.40 3.56
CA GLU A 85 15.83 2.79 3.91
C GLU A 85 17.16 2.95 4.68
N LYS A 86 17.55 1.93 5.46
CA LYS A 86 18.80 1.96 6.24
C LYS A 86 20.03 1.89 5.35
N GLU A 87 20.05 0.96 4.39
CA GLU A 87 21.14 0.84 3.43
C GLU A 87 21.22 2.08 2.53
N LEU A 88 20.07 2.67 2.17
CA LEU A 88 20.02 3.93 1.45
C LEU A 88 20.62 5.09 2.24
N LEU A 89 20.23 5.28 3.50
CA LEU A 89 20.77 6.33 4.36
C LEU A 89 22.28 6.16 4.57
N LYS A 90 22.73 4.92 4.79
CA LYS A 90 24.17 4.62 4.92
C LYS A 90 24.92 4.97 3.65
N TRP A 91 24.43 4.54 2.49
CA TRP A 91 25.02 4.89 1.20
C TRP A 91 25.03 6.41 0.96
N ALA A 92 23.95 7.10 1.30
CA ALA A 92 23.83 8.55 1.17
C ALA A 92 24.87 9.29 2.02
N TYR A 93 25.11 8.80 3.24
CA TYR A 93 26.17 9.31 4.10
C TYR A 93 27.56 9.05 3.51
N ASP A 94 27.87 7.80 3.17
CA ASP A 94 29.21 7.41 2.73
C ASP A 94 29.63 8.09 1.41
N LYS A 95 28.68 8.27 0.48
CA LYS A 95 28.96 8.84 -0.86
C LYS A 95 28.79 10.34 -0.95
N TRP A 96 27.81 10.89 -0.24
CA TRP A 96 27.36 12.28 -0.42
C TRP A 96 27.47 13.12 0.85
N ASN A 97 27.93 12.52 1.96
CA ASN A 97 27.93 13.13 3.29
C ASN A 97 26.53 13.67 3.68
N TYR A 98 25.47 13.03 3.17
CA TYR A 98 24.10 13.38 3.50
C TYR A 98 23.71 12.72 4.83
N GLN A 99 23.18 13.51 5.75
CA GLN A 99 22.61 13.04 7.01
C GLN A 99 21.17 13.48 7.13
N ASP A 100 20.32 12.55 7.54
CA ASP A 100 18.93 12.83 7.81
C ASP A 100 18.72 13.11 9.30
N PHE A 101 18.35 14.35 9.61
CA PHE A 101 18.05 14.81 10.97
C PHE A 101 16.54 14.90 11.23
N LYS A 102 15.70 14.48 10.28
CA LYS A 102 14.25 14.57 10.42
C LYS A 102 13.77 13.58 11.50
N PRO A 103 12.94 14.01 12.45
CA PRO A 103 12.45 13.14 13.51
C PRO A 103 11.44 12.12 12.97
N VAL A 104 11.33 10.96 13.63
CA VAL A 104 10.35 9.90 13.28
C VAL A 104 8.92 10.44 13.18
N ALA A 105 8.53 11.34 14.10
CA ALA A 105 7.21 11.96 14.09
C ALA A 105 6.91 12.75 12.81
N LEU A 106 7.94 13.35 12.18
CA LEU A 106 7.75 14.04 10.90
C LEU A 106 7.45 13.03 9.78
N TYR A 107 8.11 11.88 9.78
CA TYR A 107 7.84 10.83 8.80
C TYR A 107 6.46 10.19 8.97
N GLN A 108 5.99 10.05 10.20
CA GLN A 108 4.61 9.64 10.47
C GLN A 108 3.61 10.64 9.87
N ALA A 109 3.80 11.94 10.13
CA ALA A 109 2.93 12.97 9.57
C ALA A 109 2.98 13.03 8.03
N ILE A 110 4.16 12.88 7.41
CA ILE A 110 4.30 12.78 5.95
C ILE A 110 3.56 11.57 5.41
N THR A 111 3.63 10.43 6.11
CA THR A 111 2.95 9.21 5.72
C THR A 111 1.43 9.41 5.70
N GLU A 112 0.87 9.97 6.77
CA GLU A 112 -0.56 10.26 6.88
C GLU A 112 -1.04 11.26 5.82
N ASP A 113 -0.29 12.35 5.61
CA ASP A 113 -0.56 13.35 4.59
C ASP A 113 -0.52 12.75 3.18
N PHE A 114 0.47 11.90 2.89
CA PHE A 114 0.59 11.22 1.60
C PHE A 114 -0.59 10.27 1.35
N CYS A 115 -0.97 9.47 2.35
CA CYS A 115 -2.12 8.58 2.25
C CYS A 115 -3.41 9.37 1.99
N THR A 116 -3.62 10.43 2.75
CA THR A 116 -4.81 11.30 2.62
C THR A 116 -4.88 11.92 1.23
N LYS A 117 -3.77 12.49 0.75
CA LYS A 117 -3.67 13.07 -0.60
C LYS A 117 -3.87 12.02 -1.69
N HIS A 118 -3.32 10.82 -1.52
CA HIS A 118 -3.49 9.72 -2.47
C HIS A 118 -4.97 9.37 -2.63
N MET A 119 -5.70 9.23 -1.52
CA MET A 119 -7.14 8.95 -1.52
C MET A 119 -7.96 10.12 -2.10
N GLN A 120 -7.62 11.36 -1.76
CA GLN A 120 -8.34 12.53 -2.28
C GLN A 120 -8.15 12.72 -3.79
N ASN A 121 -6.96 12.40 -4.31
CA ASN A 121 -6.63 12.60 -5.71
C ASN A 121 -7.28 11.59 -6.65
N SER A 122 -7.65 10.39 -6.18
CA SER A 122 -8.28 9.39 -7.04
C SER A 122 -9.71 9.76 -7.43
N LYS A 123 -10.36 10.67 -6.69
CA LYS A 123 -11.78 11.05 -6.86
C LYS A 123 -12.76 9.88 -6.74
N HIS A 124 -12.27 8.73 -6.26
CA HIS A 124 -13.05 7.53 -6.06
C HIS A 124 -13.67 7.52 -4.66
N VAL A 125 -14.70 6.70 -4.51
CA VAL A 125 -15.35 6.49 -3.21
C VAL A 125 -14.57 5.41 -2.46
N PHE A 126 -14.30 5.65 -1.18
CA PHE A 126 -13.66 4.66 -0.31
C PHE A 126 -14.65 4.17 0.73
N VAL A 127 -14.65 2.87 0.98
CA VAL A 127 -15.39 2.24 2.07
C VAL A 127 -14.47 1.27 2.80
N TYR A 128 -14.79 0.94 4.05
CA TYR A 128 -14.00 0.00 4.82
C TYR A 128 -14.87 -1.05 5.50
N MET A 129 -14.26 -2.17 5.86
CA MET A 129 -14.85 -3.23 6.68
C MET A 129 -13.85 -3.66 7.74
N ASP A 130 -14.29 -3.72 8.98
CA ASP A 130 -13.50 -4.33 10.05
C ASP A 130 -13.70 -5.85 10.00
N ILE A 131 -12.59 -6.58 10.02
CA ILE A 131 -12.58 -8.02 9.87
C ILE A 131 -12.21 -8.63 11.20
N ALA A 132 -13.00 -9.60 11.65
CA ALA A 132 -12.68 -10.43 12.81
C ALA A 132 -12.67 -11.91 12.42
N VAL A 133 -11.80 -12.67 13.07
CA VAL A 133 -11.75 -14.14 12.98
C VAL A 133 -12.01 -14.69 14.37
N GLN A 134 -13.05 -15.51 14.53
CA GLN A 134 -13.49 -15.99 15.84
C GLN A 134 -13.67 -14.85 16.86
N GLU A 135 -14.32 -13.77 16.42
CA GLU A 135 -14.58 -12.55 17.21
C GLU A 135 -13.32 -11.75 17.61
N GLN A 136 -12.14 -12.17 17.19
CA GLN A 136 -10.91 -11.42 17.36
C GLN A 136 -10.71 -10.48 16.16
N PRO A 137 -10.72 -9.15 16.34
CA PRO A 137 -10.41 -8.21 15.27
C PRO A 137 -9.01 -8.46 14.72
N ILE A 138 -8.88 -8.62 13.41
CA ILE A 138 -7.60 -8.85 12.72
C ILE A 138 -7.15 -7.66 11.86
N GLY A 139 -8.03 -6.68 11.65
CA GLY A 139 -7.72 -5.44 10.96
C GLY A 139 -8.86 -4.95 10.08
N THR A 140 -8.58 -3.88 9.33
CA THR A 140 -9.55 -3.19 8.50
C THR A 140 -9.18 -3.34 7.03
N LEU A 141 -10.13 -3.78 6.21
CA LEU A 141 -10.00 -3.77 4.75
C LEU A 141 -10.55 -2.46 4.20
N LEU A 142 -9.70 -1.69 3.52
CA LEU A 142 -10.08 -0.47 2.81
C LEU A 142 -10.29 -0.79 1.32
N PHE A 143 -11.45 -0.45 0.79
CA PHE A 143 -11.82 -0.63 -0.61
C PHE A 143 -11.86 0.71 -1.31
N GLU A 144 -11.12 0.84 -2.41
CA GLU A 144 -11.31 1.89 -3.39
C GLU A 144 -12.35 1.44 -4.43
N LEU A 145 -13.43 2.20 -4.58
CA LEU A 145 -14.49 1.91 -5.53
C LEU A 145 -14.31 2.76 -6.79
N TYR A 146 -14.04 2.11 -7.92
CA TYR A 146 -13.94 2.73 -9.25
C TYR A 146 -15.30 3.24 -9.75
N SER A 147 -15.84 4.25 -9.08
CA SER A 147 -17.17 4.80 -9.29
C SER A 147 -17.31 5.55 -10.62
N ASP A 148 -16.20 6.00 -11.19
CA ASP A 148 -16.10 6.54 -12.54
C ASP A 148 -16.38 5.46 -13.61
N MET A 149 -15.90 4.24 -13.38
CA MET A 149 -16.06 3.10 -14.30
C MET A 149 -17.35 2.32 -14.06
N CYS A 150 -17.76 2.13 -12.79
CA CYS A 150 -18.89 1.27 -12.40
C CYS A 150 -19.81 1.95 -11.37
N PRO A 151 -20.45 3.09 -11.70
CA PRO A 151 -21.15 3.92 -10.73
C PRO A 151 -22.28 3.20 -9.98
N LYS A 152 -23.10 2.43 -10.70
CA LYS A 152 -24.24 1.70 -10.10
C LYS A 152 -23.79 0.61 -9.13
N THR A 153 -22.77 -0.16 -9.51
CA THR A 153 -22.22 -1.23 -8.69
C THR A 153 -21.53 -0.66 -7.45
N CYS A 154 -20.77 0.42 -7.62
CA CYS A 154 -20.08 1.09 -6.52
C CYS A 154 -21.08 1.68 -5.52
N GLU A 155 -22.15 2.32 -5.99
CA GLU A 155 -23.17 2.88 -5.10
C GLU A 155 -23.95 1.79 -4.35
N ASN A 156 -24.28 0.69 -5.00
CA ASN A 156 -24.87 -0.48 -4.35
C ASN A 156 -23.93 -1.06 -3.27
N PHE A 157 -22.64 -1.25 -3.59
CA PHE A 157 -21.67 -1.76 -2.63
C PHE A 157 -21.49 -0.78 -1.44
N ARG A 158 -21.38 0.52 -1.72
CA ARG A 158 -21.27 1.58 -0.71
C ARG A 158 -22.45 1.58 0.25
N SER A 159 -23.67 1.60 -0.28
CA SER A 159 -24.91 1.61 0.51
C SER A 159 -25.10 0.36 1.38
N LEU A 160 -24.61 -0.80 0.93
CA LEU A 160 -24.57 -2.02 1.75
C LEU A 160 -23.50 -1.93 2.86
N CYS A 161 -22.34 -1.33 2.59
CA CYS A 161 -21.33 -1.08 3.61
C CYS A 161 -21.83 -0.12 4.70
N THR A 162 -22.50 0.97 4.31
CA THR A 162 -23.00 1.98 5.26
C THR A 162 -24.33 1.61 5.90
N GLY A 163 -25.07 0.65 5.33
CA GLY A 163 -26.42 0.28 5.75
C GLY A 163 -27.51 1.26 5.29
N GLU A 164 -27.18 2.20 4.40
CA GLU A 164 -28.12 3.14 3.79
C GLU A 164 -29.10 2.46 2.81
N ALA A 165 -28.82 1.23 2.38
CA ALA A 165 -29.69 0.47 1.47
C ALA A 165 -31.05 0.09 2.09
N GLY A 166 -31.23 0.27 3.40
CA GLY A 166 -32.51 0.08 4.08
C GLY A 166 -32.85 -1.39 4.36
N THR A 167 -34.10 -1.77 4.12
CA THR A 167 -34.63 -3.10 4.43
C THR A 167 -35.29 -3.69 3.19
N SER A 168 -35.07 -4.97 2.92
CA SER A 168 -35.71 -5.69 1.84
C SER A 168 -37.22 -5.84 2.08
N CYS A 169 -37.96 -6.25 1.04
CA CYS A 169 -39.38 -6.59 1.17
C CYS A 169 -39.65 -7.74 2.17
N SER A 170 -38.64 -8.58 2.45
CA SER A 170 -38.72 -9.67 3.43
C SER A 170 -38.38 -9.24 4.86
N GLY A 171 -38.12 -7.94 5.10
CA GLY A 171 -37.77 -7.42 6.42
C GLY A 171 -36.30 -7.55 6.79
N LEU A 172 -35.43 -8.00 5.87
CA LEU A 172 -33.99 -8.14 6.14
C LEU A 172 -33.26 -6.82 5.92
N LYS A 173 -32.45 -6.40 6.88
CA LYS A 173 -31.57 -5.23 6.73
C LYS A 173 -30.55 -5.49 5.61
N LEU A 174 -30.43 -4.54 4.70
CA LEU A 174 -29.49 -4.59 3.58
C LEU A 174 -28.16 -3.97 4.00
N THR A 175 -27.33 -4.77 4.68
CA THR A 175 -26.00 -4.35 5.13
C THR A 175 -25.00 -5.49 5.10
N TYR A 176 -23.70 -5.17 4.97
CA TYR A 176 -22.62 -6.13 5.16
C TYR A 176 -22.20 -6.31 6.62
N LYS A 177 -22.65 -5.43 7.52
CA LYS A 177 -22.40 -5.60 8.95
C LYS A 177 -22.93 -6.96 9.40
N GLU A 178 -22.15 -7.69 10.20
CA GLU A 178 -22.44 -9.05 10.70
C GLU A 178 -22.58 -10.13 9.61
N SER A 179 -22.29 -9.80 8.34
CA SER A 179 -22.14 -10.83 7.30
C SER A 179 -20.87 -11.65 7.56
N ILE A 180 -20.71 -12.77 6.84
CA ILE A 180 -19.53 -13.63 6.95
C ILE A 180 -18.89 -13.86 5.57
N PHE A 181 -17.60 -14.23 5.55
CA PHE A 181 -16.97 -14.83 4.38
C PHE A 181 -17.32 -16.31 4.31
N HIS A 182 -18.36 -16.66 3.55
CA HIS A 182 -18.84 -18.05 3.47
C HIS A 182 -17.99 -18.94 2.56
N ARG A 183 -17.09 -18.36 1.77
CA ARG A 183 -16.21 -19.15 0.88
C ARG A 183 -14.80 -18.59 0.86
N LEU A 184 -13.85 -19.47 1.13
CA LEU A 184 -12.41 -19.20 1.11
C LEU A 184 -11.74 -20.18 0.16
N VAL A 185 -11.14 -19.68 -0.91
CA VAL A 185 -10.35 -20.46 -1.85
C VAL A 185 -8.88 -20.15 -1.60
N LYS A 186 -8.13 -21.12 -1.06
CA LYS A 186 -6.69 -20.96 -0.80
C LYS A 186 -5.96 -20.64 -2.10
N ASN A 187 -5.13 -19.60 -2.09
CA ASN A 187 -4.43 -19.08 -3.27
C ASN A 187 -5.36 -18.62 -4.40
N GLY A 188 -6.61 -18.28 -4.07
CA GLY A 188 -7.60 -17.78 -5.00
C GLY A 188 -8.24 -16.51 -4.44
N TRP A 189 -9.51 -16.59 -4.07
CA TRP A 189 -10.28 -15.46 -3.57
C TRP A 189 -11.05 -15.81 -2.29
N ILE A 190 -11.42 -14.76 -1.58
CA ILE A 190 -12.45 -14.81 -0.54
C ILE A 190 -13.75 -14.27 -1.11
N GLN A 191 -14.86 -14.84 -0.68
CA GLN A 191 -16.20 -14.40 -1.09
C GLN A 191 -17.09 -14.31 0.14
N GLY A 192 -17.74 -13.16 0.28
CA GLY A 192 -18.68 -12.85 1.34
C GLY A 192 -19.88 -12.09 0.78
N GLY A 193 -20.71 -11.59 1.69
CA GLY A 193 -21.99 -11.00 1.34
C GLY A 193 -23.04 -12.09 1.08
N GLY A 194 -24.14 -12.04 1.83
CA GLY A 194 -25.23 -13.01 1.74
C GLY A 194 -25.91 -13.19 3.09
N GLY A 195 -27.24 -13.04 3.12
CA GLY A 195 -28.06 -13.26 4.31
C GLY A 195 -28.40 -14.73 4.51
N PHE A 196 -27.41 -15.56 4.83
CA PHE A 196 -27.66 -16.93 5.27
C PHE A 196 -26.92 -17.22 6.57
N GLU A 197 -27.68 -17.44 7.63
CA GLU A 197 -27.21 -18.02 8.88
C GLU A 197 -26.57 -19.39 8.60
N MET A 198 -25.25 -19.48 8.70
CA MET A 198 -24.57 -20.72 9.08
C MET A 198 -23.12 -20.41 9.50
N SER A 199 -22.83 -20.67 10.79
CA SER A 199 -21.50 -20.81 11.41
C SER A 199 -20.42 -19.78 11.03
N SER A 200 -20.54 -18.61 11.66
CA SER A 200 -19.50 -17.88 12.42
C SER A 200 -18.15 -17.55 11.77
N VAL A 201 -18.09 -16.40 11.07
CA VAL A 201 -16.97 -15.44 11.08
C VAL A 201 -17.58 -14.04 11.09
N ASN A 202 -17.77 -13.43 12.26
CA ASN A 202 -18.46 -12.15 12.39
C ASN A 202 -17.67 -11.02 11.71
N LEU A 203 -18.27 -10.34 10.72
CA LEU A 203 -17.84 -9.00 10.29
C LEU A 203 -18.45 -8.00 11.27
N VAL A 204 -17.64 -7.22 11.97
CA VAL A 204 -18.15 -6.18 12.90
C VAL A 204 -18.14 -4.83 12.22
#